data_AF-Q84NZ1-F1
#
_entry.id   AF-Q84NZ1-F1
#
_cell.length_a   1.000
_cell.length_b   1.000
_cell.length_c   1.000
_cell.angle_alpha   90.00
_cell.angle_beta   90.00
_cell.angle_gamma   90.00
#
_symmetry.space_group_name_H-M   'P 1'
#
loop_
_entity.id
_entity.type
_entity.pdbx_description
1 polymer ?
#
loop_
_entity_poly.entity_id
_entity_poly.type
_entity_poly.pdbx_seq_one_letter_code
_entity_poly.pdbx_strand_id
1 'polypeptide(L)'
;MAMAASSSSSWCALKQSCVALLMALACCLTTCARGAVEALYVLGDSQADVGNNNYLPASLLKANYPHNGVDYPGGKPTGRFSNGYNFVDLLADIFGIIDLTFNAKIPLKIYQI
;
A
#
# COMPACT_ATOMS: atom_id res chain seq x y z
N MET A 1 8.28 -61.10 -33.17
CA MET A 1 8.32 -59.70 -33.63
C MET A 1 7.93 -58.84 -32.44
N ALA A 2 8.89 -58.09 -31.89
CA ALA A 2 8.81 -57.51 -30.55
C ALA A 2 7.84 -56.33 -30.48
N MET A 3 6.99 -56.34 -29.44
CA MET A 3 6.31 -55.16 -28.91
C MET A 3 7.22 -54.49 -27.86
N ALA A 4 6.98 -53.19 -27.63
CA ALA A 4 7.47 -52.34 -26.52
C ALA A 4 8.73 -51.47 -26.79
N ALA A 5 8.49 -50.25 -27.29
CA ALA A 5 9.37 -49.09 -27.06
C ALA A 5 8.62 -47.78 -27.37
N SER A 6 7.66 -47.36 -26.53
CA SER A 6 7.07 -46.00 -26.65
C SER A 6 6.74 -45.32 -25.32
N SER A 7 7.06 -45.90 -24.17
CA SER A 7 6.57 -45.41 -22.87
C SER A 7 7.54 -44.52 -22.08
N SER A 8 8.74 -44.18 -22.56
CA SER A 8 9.66 -43.32 -21.78
C SER A 8 9.54 -41.83 -22.12
N SER A 9 9.27 -41.48 -23.38
CA SER A 9 9.18 -40.08 -23.82
C SER A 9 7.85 -39.40 -23.43
N SER A 10 6.76 -40.16 -23.44
CA SER A 10 5.41 -39.69 -23.12
C SER A 10 5.24 -39.29 -21.65
N TRP A 11 5.93 -39.96 -20.73
CA TRP A 11 5.90 -39.66 -19.30
C TRP A 11 6.75 -38.44 -18.95
N CYS A 12 7.86 -38.23 -19.65
CA CYS A 12 8.66 -37.00 -19.53
C CYS A 12 7.89 -35.79 -20.06
N ALA A 13 7.20 -35.92 -21.19
CA ALA A 13 6.37 -34.86 -21.76
C ALA A 13 5.20 -34.49 -20.85
N LEU A 14 4.51 -35.48 -20.25
CA LEU A 14 3.41 -35.23 -19.32
C LEU A 14 3.88 -34.51 -18.05
N LYS A 15 5.01 -34.93 -17.47
CA LYS A 15 5.62 -34.25 -16.31
C LYS A 15 6.02 -32.82 -16.62
N GLN A 16 6.64 -32.60 -17.79
CA GLN A 16 7.04 -31.26 -18.25
C GLN A 16 5.84 -30.33 -18.39
N SER A 17 4.74 -30.84 -18.97
CA SER A 17 3.49 -30.08 -19.12
C SER A 17 2.85 -29.73 -17.78
N CYS A 18 2.83 -30.65 -16.81
CA CYS A 18 2.32 -30.36 -15.46
C CYS A 18 3.15 -29.30 -14.73
N VAL A 19 4.48 -29.36 -14.84
CA VAL A 19 5.37 -28.34 -14.24
C VAL A 19 5.15 -26.98 -14.89
N ALA A 20 5.02 -26.91 -16.22
CA ALA A 20 4.72 -25.67 -16.92
C ALA A 20 3.35 -25.08 -16.51
N LEU A 21 2.33 -25.93 -16.33
CA LEU A 21 1.00 -25.50 -15.89
C LEU A 21 1.01 -24.98 -14.44
N LEU A 22 1.73 -25.65 -13.54
CA LEU A 22 1.89 -25.22 -12.14
C LEU A 22 2.66 -23.90 -12.05
N MET A 23 3.70 -23.71 -12.87
CA MET A 23 4.45 -22.45 -12.96
C MET A 23 3.59 -21.32 -13.52
N ALA A 24 2.78 -21.59 -14.54
CA ALA A 24 1.85 -20.60 -15.11
C ALA A 24 0.76 -20.20 -14.11
N LEU A 25 0.22 -21.15 -13.35
CA LEU A 25 -0.75 -20.89 -12.28
C LEU A 25 -0.14 -20.07 -11.14
N ALA A 26 1.06 -20.44 -10.69
CA ALA A 26 1.79 -19.68 -9.67
C ALA A 26 2.10 -18.24 -10.13
N CYS A 27 2.55 -18.07 -11.38
CA CYS A 27 2.79 -16.76 -11.98
C CYS A 27 1.49 -15.92 -12.03
N CYS A 28 0.40 -16.51 -12.51
CA CYS A 28 -0.90 -15.85 -12.58
C CYS A 28 -1.35 -15.38 -11.19
N LEU A 29 -1.27 -16.24 -10.18
CA LEU A 29 -1.60 -15.89 -8.79
C LEU A 29 -0.77 -14.72 -8.26
N THR A 30 0.50 -14.60 -8.64
CA THR A 30 1.35 -13.47 -8.23
C THR A 30 1.03 -12.16 -8.97
N THR A 31 0.67 -12.20 -10.24
CA THR A 31 0.36 -10.99 -11.04
C THR A 31 -1.03 -10.44 -10.76
N CYS A 32 -1.98 -11.29 -10.38
CA CYS A 32 -3.34 -10.87 -9.99
C CYS A 32 -3.38 -10.05 -8.69
N ALA A 33 -2.34 -10.14 -7.86
CA ALA A 33 -2.34 -9.59 -6.49
C ALA A 33 -1.81 -8.15 -6.39
N ARG A 34 -1.56 -7.44 -7.50
CA ARG A 34 -0.86 -6.16 -7.48
C ARG A 34 -1.63 -5.04 -8.19
N GLY A 35 -2.79 -4.66 -7.65
CA GLY A 35 -3.36 -3.34 -7.89
C GLY A 35 -2.60 -2.30 -7.04
N ALA A 36 -1.34 -2.02 -7.37
CA ALA A 36 -0.56 -1.02 -6.63
C ALA A 36 -1.03 0.38 -7.03
N VAL A 37 -1.59 1.13 -6.09
CA VAL A 37 -1.84 2.57 -6.28
C VAL A 37 -0.51 3.29 -6.06
N GLU A 38 0.00 3.94 -7.10
CA GLU A 38 1.31 4.63 -7.03
C GLU A 38 1.26 5.94 -6.23
N ALA A 39 0.11 6.62 -6.20
CA ALA A 39 -0.05 7.90 -5.52
C ALA A 39 -1.50 8.18 -5.12
N LEU A 40 -1.67 8.92 -4.02
CA LEU A 40 -2.95 9.47 -3.57
C LEU A 40 -2.85 11.00 -3.55
N TYR A 41 -3.68 11.65 -4.37
CA TYR A 41 -3.83 13.10 -4.38
C TYR A 41 -5.11 13.46 -3.64
N VAL A 42 -5.00 14.30 -2.61
CA VAL A 42 -6.14 14.65 -1.76
C VAL A 42 -6.35 16.14 -1.77
N LEU A 43 -7.57 16.55 -2.11
CA LEU A 43 -8.03 17.92 -2.08
C LEU A 43 -9.09 18.03 -0.98
N GLY A 44 -8.99 19.07 -0.16
CA GLY A 44 -9.95 19.24 0.92
C GLY A 44 -9.55 20.32 1.91
N ASP A 45 -10.32 20.37 2.99
CA ASP A 45 -10.11 21.28 4.11
C ASP A 45 -9.29 20.64 5.24
N SER A 46 -9.39 21.22 6.44
CA SER A 46 -8.83 20.72 7.69
C SER A 46 -9.01 19.22 7.95
N GLN A 47 -10.14 18.62 7.57
CA GLN A 47 -10.43 17.20 7.80
C GLN A 47 -9.55 16.27 6.95
N ALA A 48 -9.10 16.76 5.80
CA ALA A 48 -8.20 16.04 4.91
C ALA A 48 -6.72 16.43 5.12
N ASP A 49 -6.44 17.44 5.94
CA ASP A 49 -5.08 17.93 6.16
C ASP A 49 -4.25 16.95 7.01
N VAL A 50 -3.12 16.54 6.44
CA VAL A 50 -2.13 15.62 7.02
C VAL A 50 -0.90 16.34 7.58
N GLY A 51 -0.99 17.66 7.78
CA GLY A 51 0.09 18.54 8.22
C GLY A 51 0.67 19.41 7.12
N ASN A 52 0.00 19.56 5.99
CA ASN A 52 0.43 20.42 4.88
C ASN A 52 0.53 21.88 5.31
N ASN A 53 -0.39 22.34 6.16
CA ASN A 53 -0.38 23.71 6.70
C ASN A 53 0.89 24.06 7.49
N ASN A 54 1.66 23.08 7.96
CA ASN A 54 2.93 23.32 8.63
C ASN A 54 4.02 23.86 7.69
N TYR A 55 3.89 23.59 6.38
CA TYR A 55 4.82 24.03 5.34
C TYR A 55 4.41 25.37 4.70
N LEU A 56 3.22 25.88 5.00
CA LEU A 56 2.72 27.16 4.49
C LEU A 56 3.18 28.30 5.40
N PRO A 57 4.03 29.25 4.92
CA PRO A 57 4.60 30.30 5.77
C PRO A 57 3.55 31.25 6.34
N ALA A 58 2.51 31.56 5.57
CA ALA A 58 1.46 32.51 5.92
C ALA A 58 0.21 31.85 6.56
N SER A 59 0.22 30.53 6.77
CA SER A 59 -0.96 29.86 7.35
C SER A 59 -1.05 30.15 8.85
N LEU A 60 -2.17 30.76 9.25
CA LEU A 60 -2.56 30.95 10.65
C LEU A 60 -3.24 29.70 11.24
N LEU A 61 -3.73 28.80 10.38
CA LEU A 61 -4.50 27.62 10.77
C LEU A 61 -3.57 26.40 10.76
N LYS A 62 -2.90 26.15 11.90
CA LYS A 62 -2.04 24.96 12.09
C LYS A 62 -2.59 24.09 13.21
N ALA A 63 -2.71 22.79 12.98
CA ALA A 63 -3.14 21.84 14.00
C ALA A 63 -1.96 21.30 14.82
N ASN A 64 -1.18 22.22 15.39
CA ASN A 64 -0.06 21.89 16.29
C ASN A 64 -0.37 22.24 17.74
N TYR A 65 -1.63 22.08 18.17
CA TYR A 65 -2.02 22.35 19.54
C TYR A 65 -1.86 21.11 20.42
N PRO A 66 -1.76 21.27 21.76
CA PRO A 66 -1.61 20.14 22.68
C PRO A 66 -2.73 19.09 22.62
N HIS A 67 -3.93 19.48 22.17
CA HIS A 67 -5.04 18.54 22.00
C HIS A 67 -4.97 17.77 20.67
N ASN A 68 -4.14 18.18 19.70
CA ASN A 68 -3.95 17.44 18.45
C ASN A 68 -2.88 16.36 18.62
N GLY A 69 -3.11 15.20 18.02
CA GLY A 69 -2.13 14.10 18.01
C GLY A 69 -1.97 13.33 19.32
N VAL A 70 -2.91 13.44 20.27
CA VAL A 70 -2.89 12.72 21.56
C VAL A 70 -2.86 11.19 21.36
N ASP A 71 -3.57 10.69 20.35
CA ASP A 71 -3.71 9.25 20.08
C ASP A 71 -2.57 8.70 19.20
N TYR A 72 -1.66 9.55 18.72
CA TYR A 72 -0.48 9.09 17.98
C TYR A 72 0.54 8.40 18.89
N PRO A 73 1.35 7.48 18.34
CA PRO A 73 2.56 7.02 19.01
C PRO A 73 3.45 8.20 19.41
N GLY A 74 3.55 8.45 20.72
CA GLY A 74 4.30 9.57 21.30
C GLY A 74 3.49 10.81 21.65
N GLY A 75 2.17 10.84 21.39
CA GLY A 75 1.26 11.89 21.87
C GLY A 75 1.62 13.30 21.41
N LYS A 76 2.17 13.43 20.19
CA LYS A 76 2.64 14.71 19.64
C LYS A 76 1.78 15.14 18.47
N PRO A 77 1.48 16.44 18.34
CA PRO A 77 0.78 16.95 17.17
C PRO A 77 1.61 16.73 15.90
N THR A 78 0.94 16.26 14.86
CA THR A 78 1.52 16.01 13.54
C THR A 78 1.12 17.04 12.49
N GLY A 79 0.23 17.99 12.85
CA GLY A 79 -0.37 18.95 11.93
C GLY A 79 -1.73 18.52 11.37
N ARG A 80 -2.27 17.36 11.79
CA ARG A 80 -3.65 16.95 11.51
C ARG A 80 -4.63 17.61 12.47
N PHE A 81 -5.78 18.06 11.97
CA PHE A 81 -6.87 18.63 12.76
C PHE A 81 -7.68 17.56 13.53
N SER A 82 -6.98 16.64 14.18
CA SER A 82 -7.55 15.49 14.89
C SER A 82 -6.60 15.04 16.01
N ASN A 83 -7.10 14.16 16.89
CA ASN A 83 -6.29 13.54 17.94
C ASN A 83 -5.42 12.38 17.40
N GLY A 84 -5.74 11.85 16.23
CA GLY A 84 -5.04 10.70 15.61
C GLY A 84 -5.04 10.78 14.08
N TYR A 85 -4.83 9.64 13.42
CA TYR A 85 -4.94 9.51 11.97
C TYR A 85 -6.32 9.94 11.47
N ASN A 86 -6.38 10.63 10.33
CA ASN A 86 -7.62 11.04 9.70
C ASN A 86 -8.04 10.02 8.60
N PHE A 87 -9.12 10.31 7.88
CA PHE A 87 -9.63 9.40 6.85
C PHE A 87 -8.63 9.22 5.68
N VAL A 88 -7.78 10.21 5.39
CA VAL A 88 -6.78 10.15 4.31
C VAL A 88 -5.71 9.14 4.63
N ASP A 89 -5.27 9.10 5.89
CA ASP A 89 -4.33 8.11 6.38
C ASP A 89 -4.91 6.70 6.24
N LEU A 90 -6.17 6.52 6.66
CA LEU A 90 -6.86 5.23 6.53
C LEU A 90 -6.98 4.80 5.06
N LEU A 91 -7.31 5.72 4.15
CA LEU A 91 -7.36 5.41 2.72
C LEU A 91 -5.99 5.02 2.18
N ALA A 92 -4.94 5.77 2.55
CA ALA A 92 -3.58 5.47 2.12
C ALA A 92 -3.11 4.09 2.64
N ASP A 93 -3.55 3.68 3.82
CA ASP A 93 -3.30 2.34 4.40
C ASP A 93 -4.02 1.24 3.61
N ILE A 94 -5.33 1.44 3.34
CA ILE A 94 -6.15 0.51 2.55
C ILE A 94 -5.58 0.32 1.14
N PHE A 95 -5.05 1.39 0.53
CA PHE A 95 -4.42 1.33 -0.79
C PHE A 95 -2.96 0.83 -0.76
N GLY A 96 -2.40 0.53 0.42
CA GLY A 96 -1.03 0.04 0.58
C GLY A 96 0.04 1.08 0.23
N ILE A 97 -0.30 2.36 0.26
CA ILE A 97 0.62 3.49 0.02
C ILE A 97 1.39 3.80 1.30
N ILE A 98 0.74 3.63 2.44
CA ILE A 98 1.38 3.66 3.76
C ILE A 98 1.04 2.41 4.56
N ASP A 99 1.77 2.24 5.66
CA ASP A 99 1.46 1.27 6.68
C ASP A 99 1.26 2.04 8.00
N LEU A 100 0.04 1.98 8.54
CA LEU A 100 -0.28 2.59 9.83
C LEU A 100 0.10 1.71 11.02
N THR A 101 0.33 0.41 10.80
CA THR A 101 0.63 -0.57 11.86
C THR A 101 2.10 -0.61 12.25
N PHE A 102 2.99 -0.46 11.27
CA PHE A 102 4.41 -0.21 11.51
C PHE A 102 4.62 1.24 11.16
N ASN A 103 5.15 2.06 12.09
CA ASN A 103 5.48 3.49 11.93
C ASN A 103 6.51 3.73 10.81
N ALA A 104 6.17 3.32 9.60
CA ALA A 104 6.97 3.30 8.41
C ALA A 104 6.70 4.64 7.74
N LYS A 105 7.67 5.52 7.92
CA LYS A 105 7.71 6.84 7.32
C LYS A 105 7.98 6.69 5.83
N ILE A 106 7.01 6.18 5.08
CA ILE A 106 7.02 6.29 3.64
C ILE A 106 6.76 7.78 3.36
N PRO A 107 7.59 8.44 2.52
CA PRO A 107 7.39 9.83 2.18
C PRO A 107 6.10 9.94 1.36
N LEU A 108 4.99 10.05 2.07
CA LEU A 108 3.72 10.48 1.55
C LEU A 108 3.92 11.85 0.91
N LYS A 109 4.07 11.85 -0.41
CA LYS A 109 3.91 13.06 -1.20
C LYS A 109 2.42 13.33 -1.34
N ILE A 110 1.78 13.65 -0.21
CA ILE A 110 0.41 14.14 -0.19
C ILE A 110 0.51 15.59 -0.64
N TYR A 111 0.30 15.78 -1.94
CA TYR A 111 0.10 17.09 -2.51
C TYR A 111 -1.35 17.48 -2.21
N GLN A 112 -1.56 18.19 -1.11
CA GLN A 112 -2.80 18.92 -0.89
C GLN A 112 -2.66 20.24 -1.66
N ILE A 113 -3.45 20.40 -2.73
CA ILE A 113 -3.55 21.65 -3.50
C ILE A 113 -4.51 22.59 -2.77
#